data_AF-A0A061GV09-F1
#
_entry.id   AF-A0A061GV09-F1
#
_cell.length_a   1.000
_cell.length_b   1.000
_cell.length_c   1.000
_cell.angle_alpha   90.00
_cell.angle_beta   90.00
_cell.angle_gamma   90.00
#
_symmetry.space_group_name_H-M   'P 1'
#
loop_
_entity.id
_entity.type
_entity.pdbx_description
1 polymer ?
#
loop_
_entity_poly.entity_id
_entity_poly.type
_entity_poly.pdbx_seq_one_letter_code
_entity_poly.pdbx_strand_id
1 'polypeptide(L)'
;MIPKPLRVLSRGAAIIFGGVLTINLAATVAVGALRSVAEKKRKKFALPCGVCKGKGFYVCKLCNGNATIKWSPLYDPIHINPCVCPTCDGNRVQRCLNCIGKGYS
;
A
#
# COMPACT_ATOMS: atom_id res chain seq x y z
N MET A 1 -39.47 -20.85 25.38
CA MET A 1 -38.33 -21.79 25.57
C MET A 1 -37.61 -21.97 24.24
N ILE A 2 -36.30 -21.72 24.17
CA ILE A 2 -35.52 -21.98 22.94
C ILE A 2 -35.42 -23.50 22.74
N PRO A 3 -35.77 -24.04 21.55
CA PRO A 3 -35.67 -25.48 21.30
C PRO A 3 -34.23 -25.96 21.51
N LYS A 4 -34.06 -27.09 22.22
CA LYS A 4 -32.77 -27.75 22.45
C LYS A 4 -31.91 -27.89 21.18
N PRO A 5 -32.43 -28.28 20.00
CA PRO A 5 -31.60 -28.40 18.79
C PRO A 5 -31.03 -27.05 18.31
N LEU A 6 -31.82 -25.97 18.41
CA LEU A 6 -31.38 -24.63 18.01
C LEU A 6 -30.22 -24.13 18.88
N ARG A 7 -30.22 -24.50 20.17
CA ARG A 7 -29.16 -24.17 21.13
C ARG A 7 -27.87 -24.94 20.86
N VAL A 8 -27.96 -26.18 20.39
CA VAL A 8 -26.78 -26.99 20.02
C VAL A 8 -26.17 -26.45 18.73
N LEU A 9 -27.00 -26.13 17.73
CA LEU A 9 -26.58 -25.54 16.47
C LEU A 9 -25.87 -24.19 16.68
N SER A 10 -26.45 -23.30 17.50
CA SER A 10 -25.86 -21.98 17.75
C SER A 10 -24.53 -22.05 18.49
N ARG A 11 -24.37 -22.99 19.44
CA ARG A 11 -23.10 -23.23 20.12
C ARG A 11 -22.04 -23.80 19.17
N GLY A 12 -22.41 -24.77 18.33
CA GLY A 12 -21.51 -25.33 17.32
C GLY A 12 -21.04 -24.25 16.33
N ALA A 13 -21.97 -23.44 15.83
CA ALA A 13 -21.66 -22.32 14.96
C ALA A 13 -20.74 -21.30 15.66
N ALA A 14 -21.04 -20.91 16.90
CA ALA A 14 -20.22 -19.97 17.65
C ALA A 14 -18.79 -20.47 17.86
N ILE A 15 -18.59 -21.76 18.13
CA ILE A 15 -17.27 -22.36 18.29
C ILE A 15 -16.50 -22.35 16.96
N ILE A 16 -17.14 -22.74 15.86
CA ILE A 16 -16.49 -22.78 14.55
C ILE A 16 -16.14 -21.36 14.10
N PHE A 17 -17.11 -20.44 14.07
CA PHE A 17 -16.87 -19.06 13.64
C PHE A 17 -15.91 -18.31 14.58
N GLY A 18 -16.01 -18.53 15.89
CA GLY A 18 -15.08 -17.98 16.87
C GLY A 18 -13.65 -18.51 16.66
N GLY A 19 -13.50 -19.81 16.41
CA GLY A 19 -12.23 -20.44 16.07
C GLY A 19 -11.61 -19.89 14.78
N VAL A 20 -12.39 -19.79 13.70
CA VAL A 20 -11.92 -19.20 12.44
C VAL A 20 -11.52 -17.73 12.64
N LEU A 21 -12.32 -16.94 13.34
CA LEU A 21 -12.02 -15.53 13.58
C LEU A 21 -10.73 -15.36 14.38
N THR A 22 -10.57 -16.11 15.48
CA THR A 22 -9.38 -16.03 16.34
C THR A 22 -8.10 -16.44 15.60
N ILE A 23 -8.15 -17.51 14.81
CA ILE A 23 -7.00 -17.96 14.00
C ILE A 23 -6.60 -16.89 12.97
N ASN A 24 -7.57 -16.30 12.26
CA ASN A 24 -7.29 -15.27 11.25
C ASN A 24 -6.70 -13.99 11.87
N LEU A 25 -7.23 -13.56 13.02
CA LEU A 25 -6.70 -12.42 13.76
C LEU A 25 -5.28 -12.68 14.25
N ALA A 26 -5.05 -13.83 14.89
CA ALA A 26 -3.72 -14.22 15.35
C ALA A 26 -2.71 -14.30 14.19
N ALA A 27 -3.09 -14.89 13.06
CA ALA A 27 -2.24 -14.98 11.87
C ALA A 27 -1.90 -13.59 11.30
N THR A 28 -2.88 -12.69 11.22
CA THR A 28 -2.66 -11.33 10.71
C THR A 28 -1.67 -10.56 11.59
N VAL A 29 -1.82 -10.65 12.92
CA VAL A 29 -0.91 -10.02 13.88
C VAL A 29 0.49 -10.64 13.77
N ALA A 30 0.59 -11.97 13.74
CA ALA A 30 1.87 -12.67 13.63
C ALA A 30 2.62 -12.31 12.33
N VAL A 31 1.93 -12.34 11.18
CA VAL A 31 2.49 -11.97 9.89
C VAL A 31 2.90 -10.49 9.86
N GLY A 32 2.09 -9.60 10.45
CA GLY A 32 2.43 -8.18 10.59
C GLY A 32 3.70 -7.97 11.40
N ALA A 33 3.84 -8.67 12.53
CA ALA A 33 5.02 -8.62 13.38
C ALA A 33 6.27 -9.16 12.64
N LEU A 34 6.16 -10.32 11.99
CA LEU A 34 7.26 -10.89 11.20
C LEU A 34 7.69 -9.96 10.06
N ARG A 35 6.74 -9.36 9.32
CA ARG A 35 7.05 -8.36 8.29
C ARG A 35 7.78 -7.16 8.86
N SER A 36 7.35 -6.66 10.03
CA SER A 36 7.97 -5.51 10.69
C SER A 36 9.40 -5.82 11.13
N VAL A 37 9.65 -6.99 11.71
CA VAL A 37 10.99 -7.46 12.08
C VAL A 37 11.87 -7.64 10.85
N ALA A 38 11.34 -8.26 9.79
CA ALA A 38 12.06 -8.45 8.53
C ALA A 38 12.43 -7.11 7.87
N GLU A 39 11.51 -6.14 7.85
CA GLU A 39 11.79 -4.80 7.32
C GLU A 39 12.81 -4.04 8.17
N LYS A 40 12.76 -4.16 9.50
CA LYS A 40 13.76 -3.56 10.38
C LYS A 40 15.16 -4.15 10.15
N LYS A 41 15.25 -5.46 9.96
CA LYS A 41 16.51 -6.14 9.61
C LYS A 41 16.99 -5.71 8.22
N ARG A 42 16.11 -5.66 7.22
CA ARG A 42 16.44 -5.17 5.88
C ARG A 42 16.94 -3.73 5.92
N LYS A 43 16.29 -2.82 6.64
CA LYS A 43 16.75 -1.44 6.79
C LYS A 43 18.14 -1.34 7.43
N LYS A 44 18.48 -2.27 8.35
CA LYS A 44 19.80 -2.30 9.00
C LYS A 44 20.93 -2.76 8.07
N PHE A 45 20.66 -3.68 7.15
CA PHE A 45 21.71 -4.39 6.39
C PHE A 45 21.66 -4.16 4.87
N ALA A 46 20.52 -3.75 4.32
CA ALA A 46 20.39 -3.48 2.89
C ALA A 46 21.16 -2.22 2.52
N LEU A 47 21.80 -2.25 1.36
CA LEU A 47 22.40 -1.07 0.78
C LEU A 47 21.30 -0.08 0.37
N PRO A 48 21.54 1.23 0.54
CA PRO A 48 20.59 2.24 0.08
C PRO A 48 20.45 2.15 -1.43
N CYS A 49 19.22 2.37 -1.92
CA CYS A 49 18.98 2.38 -3.35
C CYS A 49 19.76 3.53 -4.01
N GLY A 50 20.67 3.20 -4.93
CA GLY A 50 21.51 4.20 -5.61
C GLY A 50 20.69 5.19 -6.46
N VAL A 51 19.58 4.74 -7.05
CA VAL A 51 18.76 5.57 -7.95
C VAL A 51 18.01 6.68 -7.19
N CYS A 52 17.38 6.36 -6.05
CA CYS A 52 16.70 7.36 -5.23
C CYS A 52 17.55 7.86 -4.06
N LYS A 53 18.83 7.48 -3.99
CA LYS A 53 19.77 7.80 -2.90
C LYS A 53 19.17 7.54 -1.51
N GLY A 54 18.59 6.36 -1.31
CA GLY A 54 18.02 6.02 -0.01
C GLY A 54 16.58 6.50 0.25
N LYS A 55 16.06 7.47 -0.51
CA LYS A 55 14.80 8.17 -0.18
C LYS A 55 13.51 7.39 -0.43
N GLY A 56 13.55 6.39 -1.31
CA GLY A 56 12.35 5.63 -1.75
C GLY A 56 11.47 6.35 -2.77
N PHE A 57 11.61 7.67 -2.90
CA PHE A 57 10.84 8.50 -3.83
C PHE A 57 11.77 9.47 -4.56
N TYR A 58 11.35 9.91 -5.74
CA TYR A 58 11.98 11.00 -6.47
C TYR A 58 10.93 12.01 -6.93
N VAL A 59 11.36 13.22 -7.29
CA VAL A 59 10.45 14.23 -7.87
C VAL A 59 9.75 13.64 -9.08
N CYS A 60 8.42 13.77 -9.15
CA CYS A 60 7.64 13.19 -10.23
C CYS A 60 8.19 13.64 -11.58
N LYS A 61 8.62 12.68 -12.40
CA LYS A 61 9.27 12.98 -13.69
C LYS A 61 8.31 13.58 -14.70
N LEU A 62 7.01 13.26 -14.59
CA LEU A 62 5.99 13.71 -15.53
C LEU A 62 5.63 15.20 -15.32
N CYS A 63 5.37 15.63 -14.09
CA CYS A 63 5.03 17.03 -13.78
C CYS A 63 6.22 17.86 -13.29
N ASN A 64 7.41 17.27 -13.17
CA ASN A 64 8.60 17.87 -12.59
C ASN A 64 8.36 18.58 -11.24
N GLY A 65 7.47 18.02 -10.42
CA GLY A 65 7.09 18.58 -9.12
C GLY A 65 5.98 19.64 -9.14
N ASN A 66 5.42 19.98 -10.30
CA ASN A 66 4.38 21.01 -10.44
C ASN A 66 2.95 20.55 -10.03
N ALA A 67 2.79 19.27 -9.65
CA ALA A 67 1.52 18.60 -9.32
C ALA A 67 0.49 18.51 -10.46
N THR A 68 0.54 19.41 -11.43
CA THR A 68 -0.33 19.46 -12.61
C THR A 68 0.47 19.30 -13.89
N ILE A 69 -0.20 18.87 -14.95
CA ILE A 69 0.33 18.80 -16.31
C ILE A 69 -0.63 19.49 -17.27
N LYS A 70 -0.05 20.11 -18.30
CA LYS A 70 -0.80 20.55 -19.47
C LYS A 70 -0.86 19.37 -20.42
N TRP A 71 -2.04 18.81 -20.63
CA TRP A 71 -2.22 17.63 -21.48
C TRP A 71 -3.52 17.75 -22.28
N SER A 72 -3.50 17.24 -23.50
CA SER A 72 -4.68 17.07 -24.32
C SER A 72 -4.59 15.77 -25.13
N PRO A 73 -5.69 15.03 -25.31
CA PRO A 73 -5.74 13.88 -26.19
C PRO A 73 -5.79 14.27 -27.68
N LEU A 74 -6.13 15.52 -27.99
CA LEU A 74 -6.21 16.03 -29.36
C LEU A 74 -4.81 16.42 -29.86
N TYR A 75 -4.51 16.08 -31.11
CA TYR A 75 -3.26 16.48 -31.76
C TYR A 75 -3.14 18.00 -31.89
N ASP A 76 -4.26 18.68 -32.22
CA ASP A 76 -4.34 20.15 -32.25
C ASP A 76 -5.43 20.64 -31.28
N PRO A 77 -5.07 20.87 -30.01
CA PRO A 77 -6.03 21.25 -29.00
C PRO A 77 -6.36 22.75 -29.04
N ILE A 78 -7.63 23.07 -29.27
CA ILE A 78 -8.16 24.45 -29.15
C ILE A 78 -7.98 25.00 -27.72
N HIS A 79 -7.98 24.12 -26.71
CA HIS A 79 -7.76 24.48 -25.31
C HIS A 79 -6.95 23.41 -24.58
N ILE A 80 -5.97 23.83 -23.77
CA ILE A 80 -5.17 22.93 -22.93
C ILE A 80 -5.47 23.24 -21.46
N ASN A 81 -6.25 22.36 -20.83
CA ASN A 81 -6.55 22.47 -19.42
C ASN A 81 -5.40 21.92 -18.56
N PRO A 82 -5.02 22.59 -17.46
CA PRO A 82 -4.16 22.00 -16.46
C PRO A 82 -4.92 20.87 -15.75
N CYS A 83 -4.40 19.66 -15.84
CA CYS A 83 -4.94 18.48 -15.15
C CYS A 83 -4.03 18.10 -13.99
N VAL A 84 -4.59 17.44 -12.96
CA VAL A 84 -3.77 16.81 -11.92
C VAL A 84 -2.87 15.75 -12.56
N CYS A 85 -1.60 15.70 -12.15
CA CYS A 85 -0.64 14.77 -12.71
C CYS A 85 -1.03 13.32 -12.37
N PRO A 86 -1.30 12.45 -13.36
CA PRO A 86 -1.78 11.09 -13.12
C PRO A 86 -0.69 10.18 -12.51
N THR A 87 0.59 10.54 -12.65
CA THR A 87 1.70 9.71 -12.14
C THR A 87 1.95 9.89 -10.65
N CYS A 88 1.72 11.10 -10.12
CA CYS A 88 1.91 11.38 -8.68
C CYS A 88 0.61 11.72 -7.96
N ASP A 89 -0.51 11.76 -8.68
CA ASP A 89 -1.82 12.15 -8.15
C ASP A 89 -1.76 13.48 -7.38
N GLY A 90 -1.02 14.45 -7.94
CA GLY A 90 -0.79 15.75 -7.32
C GLY A 90 0.26 15.79 -6.18
N ASN A 91 0.78 14.65 -5.71
CA ASN A 91 1.73 14.59 -4.58
C ASN A 91 3.15 15.10 -4.90
N ARG A 92 3.43 15.52 -6.14
CA ARG A 92 4.73 16.04 -6.62
C ARG A 92 5.90 15.06 -6.59
N VAL A 93 5.74 13.91 -5.95
CA VAL A 93 6.74 12.83 -5.86
C VAL A 93 6.21 11.54 -6.47
N GLN A 94 7.10 10.76 -7.06
CA GLN A 94 6.81 9.45 -7.61
C GLN A 94 7.59 8.39 -6.83
N ARG A 95 6.95 7.24 -6.58
CA ARG A 95 7.59 6.09 -5.94
C ARG A 95 8.73 5.59 -6.81
N CYS A 96 9.90 5.38 -6.21
CA CYS A 96 11.03 4.81 -6.91
C CYS A 96 10.74 3.35 -7.25
N LEU A 97 10.65 3.04 -8.54
CA LEU A 97 10.32 1.69 -9.02
C LEU A 97 11.47 0.70 -8.79
N ASN A 98 12.72 1.16 -8.69
CA ASN A 98 13.88 0.30 -8.42
C ASN A 98 13.89 -0.29 -7.01
N CYS A 99 13.35 0.42 -6.02
CA CYS A 99 13.27 -0.06 -4.63
C CYS A 99 11.83 -0.15 -4.12
N ILE A 100 10.84 0.02 -5.00
CA ILE A 100 9.40 -0.06 -4.71
C ILE A 100 9.02 0.83 -3.50
N GLY A 101 9.65 2.00 -3.37
CA GLY A 101 9.39 2.91 -2.25
C GLY A 101 10.11 2.60 -0.94
N LYS A 102 10.91 1.54 -0.85
CA LYS A 102 11.58 1.15 0.40
C LYS A 102 12.73 2.07 0.79
N GLY A 103 13.53 2.50 -0.18
CA GLY A 103 14.61 3.45 0.04
C GLY A 103 15.82 2.90 0.79
N TYR A 104 15.65 2.18 1.91
CA TYR A 104 16.72 1.64 2.77
C TYR A 104 17.88 2.64 3.02
N SER A 105 17.52 3.89 3.32
CA SER A 105 18.40 4.92 3.91
C SER A 105 18.63 4.68 5.40
#